data_AF-A0A1F9VE05-F1
#
_entry.id   AF-A0A1F9VE05-F1
#
_cell.length_a   1.000
_cell.length_b   1.000
_cell.length_c   1.000
_cell.angle_alpha   90.00
_cell.angle_beta   90.00
_cell.angle_gamma   90.00
#
_symmetry.space_group_name_H-M   'P 1'
#
loop_
_entity.id
_entity.type
_entity.pdbx_description
1 polymer ?
#
loop_
_entity_poly.entity_id
_entity_poly.type
_entity_poly.pdbx_seq_one_letter_code
_entity_poly.pdbx_strand_id
1 'polypeptide(L)'
;MRALATILGFLVFLAGPLGAAAKPLPLDSIQLPPGFKIRLYAKDVPGARTMALSPDGTLFIGTREQGNVYAVVDQDKDNVADQVVTVARKLFMPNGVAFREGALYVAEVHRVLRFDGIEKRLKKPPNPVVVNAAFPKSRYHGAKLIRFGPDGLLYVPVGAPCNACKKKDPRFAGLLRMRPDGSGLEVFASGIRNAAGFDWQPETGALWFTDNCRDWLGKGLPPDELNCAPDKGLHFGFPHCHGKDIDDPKFGKKGLCGQYVPPALEL
;
A
#
# COMPACT_ATOMS: atom_id res chain seq x y z
N MET A 1 1.97 12.91 81.80
CA MET A 1 1.29 13.30 80.55
C MET A 1 2.24 13.11 79.38
N ARG A 2 2.14 11.97 78.66
CA ARG A 2 2.77 11.75 77.36
C ARG A 2 1.75 10.97 76.52
N ALA A 3 1.17 11.62 75.51
CA ALA A 3 0.23 11.00 74.60
C ALA A 3 1.00 10.44 73.39
N LEU A 4 0.89 9.13 73.15
CA LEU A 4 1.25 8.53 71.87
C LEU A 4 0.12 8.78 70.87
N ALA A 5 0.44 9.42 69.74
CA ALA A 5 -0.46 9.52 68.61
C ALA A 5 -0.13 8.40 67.61
N THR A 6 -1.02 7.43 67.50
CA THR A 6 -0.98 6.37 66.49
C THR A 6 -1.45 6.93 65.15
N ILE A 7 -0.56 6.98 64.15
CA ILE A 7 -0.92 7.36 62.78
C ILE A 7 -1.39 6.10 62.05
N LEU A 8 -2.70 6.01 61.78
CA LEU A 8 -3.29 5.01 60.91
C LEU A 8 -3.03 5.41 59.44
N GLY A 9 -2.19 4.66 58.74
CA GLY A 9 -1.95 4.84 57.30
C GLY A 9 -3.12 4.30 56.49
N PHE A 10 -3.86 5.17 55.81
CA PHE A 10 -4.84 4.78 54.79
C PHE A 10 -4.12 4.42 53.48
N LEU A 11 -4.16 3.14 53.10
CA LEU A 11 -3.80 2.67 51.76
C LEU A 11 -4.94 3.01 50.79
N VAL A 12 -4.74 4.03 49.96
CA VAL A 12 -5.64 4.34 48.85
C VAL A 12 -5.25 3.46 47.67
N PHE A 13 -6.08 2.46 47.37
CA PHE A 13 -6.03 1.75 46.09
C PHE A 13 -6.57 2.69 44.99
N LEU A 14 -5.68 3.30 44.21
CA LEU A 14 -6.05 3.93 42.94
C LEU A 14 -6.42 2.83 41.95
N ALA A 15 -7.73 2.56 41.83
CA ALA A 15 -8.27 1.83 40.70
C ALA A 15 -8.00 2.66 39.43
N GLY A 16 -7.04 2.20 38.61
CA GLY A 16 -6.83 2.77 37.28
C GLY A 16 -8.11 2.66 36.45
N PRO A 17 -8.34 3.58 35.49
CA PRO A 17 -9.54 3.53 34.67
C PRO A 17 -9.59 2.19 33.94
N LEU A 18 -10.67 1.43 34.16
CA LEU A 18 -10.99 0.28 33.32
C LEU A 18 -11.02 0.79 31.87
N GLY A 19 -10.09 0.31 31.05
CA GLY A 19 -10.06 0.63 29.63
C GLY A 19 -11.41 0.29 29.01
N ALA A 20 -12.07 1.29 28.42
CA ALA A 20 -13.32 1.07 27.71
C ALA A 20 -13.10 -0.03 26.67
N ALA A 21 -13.87 -1.13 26.76
CA ALA A 21 -13.83 -2.18 25.75
C ALA A 21 -14.09 -1.55 24.38
N ALA A 22 -13.18 -1.78 23.43
CA ALA A 22 -13.36 -1.30 22.07
C ALA A 22 -14.70 -1.79 21.53
N LYS A 23 -15.51 -0.88 20.95
CA LYS A 23 -16.78 -1.27 20.35
C LYS A 23 -16.55 -2.39 19.32
N PRO A 24 -17.38 -3.44 19.30
CA PRO A 24 -17.29 -4.46 18.27
C PRO A 24 -17.41 -3.83 16.88
N LEU A 25 -16.64 -4.32 15.92
CA LEU A 25 -16.72 -3.87 14.54
C LEU A 25 -18.12 -4.19 13.98
N PRO A 26 -18.75 -3.28 13.22
CA PRO A 26 -20.10 -3.48 12.71
C PRO A 26 -20.08 -4.41 11.49
N LEU A 27 -19.64 -5.67 11.64
CA LEU A 27 -19.59 -6.63 10.54
C LEU A 27 -20.99 -6.93 9.99
N ASP A 28 -22.01 -6.93 10.86
CA ASP A 28 -23.41 -7.19 10.51
C ASP A 28 -24.03 -6.08 9.64
N SER A 29 -23.40 -4.90 9.52
CA SER A 29 -23.86 -3.85 8.60
C SER A 29 -23.34 -4.01 7.17
N ILE A 30 -22.44 -4.97 6.93
CA ILE A 30 -21.89 -5.24 5.59
C ILE A 30 -22.77 -6.28 4.90
N GLN A 31 -23.42 -5.87 3.81
CA GLN A 31 -24.20 -6.77 2.97
C GLN A 31 -23.25 -7.52 2.03
N LEU A 32 -23.29 -8.85 2.08
CA LEU A 32 -22.47 -9.73 1.25
C LEU A 32 -23.31 -10.40 0.15
N PRO A 33 -22.74 -10.68 -1.03
CA PRO A 33 -23.41 -11.50 -2.03
C PRO A 33 -23.73 -12.91 -1.48
N PRO A 34 -24.74 -13.61 -2.03
CA PRO A 34 -25.04 -14.98 -1.64
C PRO A 34 -23.82 -15.90 -1.68
N GLY A 35 -23.63 -16.70 -0.63
CA GLY A 35 -22.51 -17.64 -0.51
C GLY A 35 -21.24 -17.07 0.13
N PHE A 36 -21.14 -15.75 0.33
CA PHE A 36 -20.00 -15.12 0.98
C PHE A 36 -20.21 -14.97 2.50
N LYS A 37 -19.11 -15.06 3.25
CA LYS A 37 -19.06 -14.81 4.70
C LYS A 37 -17.90 -13.87 4.99
N ILE A 38 -18.03 -13.05 6.02
CA ILE A 38 -16.97 -12.20 6.54
C ILE A 38 -16.75 -12.49 8.02
N ARG A 39 -15.49 -12.41 8.45
CA ARG A 39 -15.14 -12.38 9.86
C ARG A 39 -13.90 -11.53 10.06
N LEU A 40 -13.67 -11.15 11.31
CA LEU A 40 -12.45 -10.44 11.68
C LEU A 40 -11.26 -11.40 11.71
N TYR A 41 -10.27 -11.16 10.85
CA TYR A 41 -9.03 -11.95 10.83
C TYR A 41 -8.07 -11.55 11.95
N ALA A 42 -7.75 -10.26 12.08
CA ALA A 42 -6.82 -9.75 13.08
C ALA A 42 -7.29 -8.42 13.67
N LYS A 43 -7.02 -8.21 14.96
CA LYS A 43 -7.17 -6.93 15.67
C LYS A 43 -5.81 -6.23 15.79
N ASP A 44 -5.83 -4.96 16.19
CA ASP A 44 -4.62 -4.24 16.62
C ASP A 44 -3.52 -4.10 15.56
N VAL A 45 -3.93 -3.93 14.30
CA VAL A 45 -3.05 -3.58 13.17
C VAL A 45 -3.28 -2.12 12.75
N PRO A 46 -2.90 -1.11 13.56
CA PRO A 46 -3.25 0.27 13.30
C PRO A 46 -2.61 0.77 12.01
N GLY A 47 -3.43 1.37 11.15
CA GLY A 47 -2.98 1.92 9.88
C GLY A 47 -2.59 0.87 8.84
N ALA A 48 -3.11 -0.36 8.96
CA ALA A 48 -2.98 -1.41 7.96
C ALA A 48 -3.25 -0.89 6.54
N ARG A 49 -2.37 -1.25 5.62
CA ARG A 49 -2.48 -0.92 4.19
C ARG A 49 -2.26 -2.18 3.36
N THR A 50 -1.29 -2.18 2.45
CA THR A 50 -1.09 -3.32 1.55
C THR A 50 -0.60 -4.53 2.34
N MET A 51 -0.94 -5.71 1.83
CA MET A 51 -0.66 -6.97 2.49
C MET A 51 0.06 -7.92 1.54
N ALA A 52 0.93 -8.78 2.07
CA ALA A 52 1.59 -9.85 1.33
C ALA A 52 1.60 -11.11 2.18
N LEU A 53 1.01 -12.19 1.67
CA LEU A 53 0.99 -13.49 2.32
C LEU A 53 2.23 -14.28 1.91
N SER A 54 2.98 -14.81 2.88
CA SER A 54 4.07 -15.75 2.60
C SER A 54 3.55 -17.17 2.39
N PRO A 55 4.34 -18.07 1.77
CA PRO A 55 4.01 -19.50 1.70
C PRO A 55 3.83 -20.17 3.07
N ASP A 56 4.50 -19.68 4.11
CA ASP A 56 4.39 -20.21 5.47
C ASP A 56 3.12 -19.71 6.21
N GLY A 57 2.31 -18.84 5.57
CA GLY A 57 1.05 -18.33 6.12
C GLY A 57 1.17 -17.02 6.89
N THR A 58 2.37 -16.43 6.98
CA THR A 58 2.56 -15.11 7.61
C THR A 58 2.02 -14.01 6.71
N LEU A 59 1.06 -13.22 7.21
CA LEU A 59 0.55 -12.05 6.50
C LEU A 59 1.34 -10.80 6.91
N PHE A 60 2.19 -10.31 6.00
CA PHE A 60 2.90 -9.05 6.18
C PHE A 60 2.03 -7.87 5.78
N ILE A 61 2.05 -6.80 6.58
CA ILE A 61 1.19 -5.63 6.39
C ILE A 61 2.01 -4.34 6.51
N GLY A 62 1.99 -3.53 5.45
CA GLY A 62 2.57 -2.19 5.46
C GLY A 62 1.66 -1.16 6.11
N THR A 63 2.21 0.02 6.42
CA THR A 63 1.43 1.16 6.95
C THR A 63 1.82 2.47 6.28
N ARG A 64 1.11 3.55 6.61
CA ARG A 64 1.43 4.88 6.12
C ARG A 64 2.01 5.76 7.22
N GLU A 65 1.16 6.42 8.00
CA GLU A 65 1.60 7.43 8.98
C GLU A 65 2.24 6.79 10.23
N GLN A 66 1.91 5.53 10.52
CA GLN A 66 2.48 4.79 11.65
C GLN A 66 3.95 4.44 11.47
N GLY A 67 4.43 4.36 10.22
CA GLY A 67 5.81 4.01 9.92
C GLY A 67 6.21 2.58 10.33
N ASN A 68 5.23 1.69 10.50
CA ASN A 68 5.43 0.32 10.93
C ASN A 68 5.19 -0.69 9.79
N VAL A 69 5.80 -1.87 9.93
CA VAL A 69 5.43 -3.07 9.18
C VAL A 69 5.09 -4.16 10.18
N TYR A 70 3.98 -4.85 9.95
CA TYR A 70 3.50 -5.94 10.79
C TYR A 70 3.67 -7.28 10.11
N ALA A 71 3.89 -8.32 10.91
CA ALA A 71 3.70 -9.71 10.55
C ALA A 71 2.54 -10.25 11.39
N VAL A 72 1.50 -10.73 10.74
CA VAL A 72 0.32 -11.32 11.36
C VAL A 72 0.40 -12.82 11.17
N VAL A 73 0.36 -13.57 12.26
CA VAL A 73 0.62 -15.01 12.30
C VAL A 73 -0.62 -15.73 12.78
N ASP A 74 -1.00 -16.76 12.05
CA ASP A 74 -2.02 -17.75 12.36
C ASP A 74 -1.28 -19.11 12.47
N GLN A 75 -1.08 -19.58 13.69
CA GLN A 75 -0.27 -20.77 13.99
C GLN A 75 -1.08 -22.05 13.87
N ASP A 76 -2.35 -22.02 14.25
CA ASP A 76 -3.24 -23.18 14.23
C ASP A 76 -4.00 -23.34 12.90
N LYS A 77 -3.88 -22.36 12.01
CA LYS A 77 -4.47 -22.31 10.66
C LYS A 77 -5.99 -22.31 10.68
N ASP A 78 -6.59 -21.80 11.76
CA ASP A 78 -8.04 -21.64 11.86
C ASP A 78 -8.56 -20.44 11.06
N ASN A 79 -7.66 -19.72 10.36
CA ASN A 79 -7.87 -18.50 9.60
C ASN A 79 -8.30 -17.32 10.49
N VAL A 80 -7.78 -17.26 11.72
CA VAL A 80 -7.81 -16.13 12.67
C VAL A 80 -6.38 -15.90 13.15
N ALA A 81 -5.98 -14.63 13.29
CA ALA A 81 -4.64 -14.32 13.73
C ALA A 81 -4.45 -14.52 15.24
N ASP A 82 -3.44 -15.30 15.60
CA ASP A 82 -2.99 -15.49 16.99
C ASP A 82 -2.11 -14.33 17.47
N GLN A 83 -1.33 -13.76 16.54
CA GLN A 83 -0.31 -12.79 16.90
C GLN A 83 -0.10 -11.74 15.82
N VAL A 84 0.04 -10.48 16.28
CA VAL A 84 0.55 -9.36 15.46
C VAL A 84 1.92 -8.95 16.00
N VAL A 85 2.97 -9.14 15.20
CA VAL A 85 4.34 -8.74 15.52
C VAL A 85 4.71 -7.52 14.71
N THR A 86 5.22 -6.45 15.34
CA THR A 86 5.81 -5.35 14.58
C THR A 86 7.24 -5.71 14.17
N VAL A 87 7.47 -5.90 12.87
CA VAL A 87 8.76 -6.32 12.31
C VAL A 87 9.63 -5.17 11.79
N ALA A 88 9.05 -3.99 11.59
CA ALA A 88 9.81 -2.77 11.33
C ALA A 88 9.09 -1.55 11.91
N ARG A 89 9.85 -0.51 12.27
CA ARG A 89 9.35 0.72 12.89
C ARG A 89 10.07 1.94 12.32
N LYS A 90 9.46 3.11 12.48
CA LYS A 90 10.03 4.42 12.12
C LYS A 90 10.44 4.52 10.65
N LEU A 91 9.78 3.76 9.78
CA LEU A 91 9.93 3.87 8.34
C LEU A 91 9.08 5.02 7.80
N PHE A 92 9.45 5.54 6.65
CA PHE A 92 8.82 6.65 5.97
C PHE A 92 7.74 6.17 4.99
N MET A 93 6.51 6.10 5.50
CA MET A 93 5.32 5.63 4.79
C MET A 93 5.54 4.24 4.12
N PRO A 94 5.85 3.18 4.90
CA PRO A 94 6.13 1.84 4.40
C PRO A 94 4.85 1.12 3.93
N ASN A 95 4.19 1.68 2.92
CA ASN A 95 2.85 1.26 2.51
C ASN A 95 2.88 -0.11 1.82
N GLY A 96 3.88 -0.30 0.96
CA GLY A 96 3.99 -1.44 0.06
C GLY A 96 4.79 -2.57 0.66
N VAL A 97 4.23 -3.78 0.63
CA VAL A 97 4.93 -5.01 1.01
C VAL A 97 4.78 -6.08 -0.06
N ALA A 98 5.86 -6.80 -0.33
CA ALA A 98 5.88 -7.97 -1.19
C ALA A 98 6.80 -9.04 -0.60
N PHE A 99 6.46 -10.31 -0.77
CA PHE A 99 7.27 -11.42 -0.28
C PHE A 99 7.79 -12.24 -1.47
N ARG A 100 9.07 -12.62 -1.43
CA ARG A 100 9.66 -13.52 -2.42
C ARG A 100 10.88 -14.23 -1.86
N GLU A 101 10.96 -15.54 -2.07
CA GLU A 101 12.17 -16.34 -1.80
C GLU A 101 12.71 -16.15 -0.38
N GLY A 102 11.82 -16.13 0.62
CA GLY A 102 12.18 -15.95 2.04
C GLY A 102 12.47 -14.50 2.45
N ALA A 103 12.41 -13.55 1.52
CA ALA A 103 12.67 -12.14 1.78
C ALA A 103 11.39 -11.29 1.70
N LEU A 104 11.25 -10.37 2.66
CA LEU A 104 10.22 -9.34 2.64
C LEU A 104 10.79 -8.05 2.06
N TYR A 105 10.14 -7.56 1.00
CA TYR A 105 10.39 -6.27 0.40
C TYR A 105 9.41 -5.26 0.98
N VAL A 106 9.91 -4.08 1.36
CA VAL A 106 9.13 -2.98 1.93
C VAL A 106 9.42 -1.71 1.16
N ALA A 107 8.40 -1.10 0.59
CA ALA A 107 8.50 0.15 -0.14
C ALA A 107 8.16 1.35 0.76
N GLU A 108 9.18 2.16 1.05
CA GLU A 108 9.03 3.54 1.51
C GLU A 108 8.85 4.46 0.30
N VAL A 109 8.46 5.72 0.53
CA VAL A 109 8.27 6.69 -0.56
C VAL A 109 9.49 6.79 -1.49
N HIS A 110 10.69 6.81 -0.91
CA HIS A 110 11.93 7.14 -1.60
C HIS A 110 12.87 5.95 -1.83
N ARG A 111 12.54 4.76 -1.30
CA ARG A 111 13.38 3.58 -1.42
C ARG A 111 12.62 2.28 -1.18
N VAL A 112 13.20 1.18 -1.65
CA VAL A 112 12.77 -0.18 -1.32
C VAL A 112 13.82 -0.82 -0.43
N LEU A 113 13.34 -1.40 0.68
CA LEU A 113 14.12 -2.19 1.63
C LEU A 113 13.84 -3.68 1.42
N ARG A 114 14.79 -4.54 1.80
CA ARG A 114 14.62 -6.00 1.82
C ARG A 114 15.11 -6.58 3.14
N PHE A 115 14.30 -7.45 3.73
CA PHE A 115 14.59 -8.19 4.95
C PHE A 115 14.74 -9.68 4.62
N ASP A 116 15.97 -10.16 4.59
CA ASP A 116 16.30 -11.53 4.17
C ASP A 116 16.01 -12.55 5.28
N GLY A 117 15.25 -13.61 4.98
CA GLY A 117 14.89 -14.65 5.93
C GLY A 117 14.01 -14.17 7.08
N ILE A 118 13.12 -13.20 6.80
CA ILE A 118 12.33 -12.49 7.82
C ILE A 118 11.53 -13.44 8.73
N GLU A 119 10.95 -14.50 8.17
CA GLU A 119 10.08 -15.44 8.89
C GLU A 119 10.82 -16.23 9.97
N LYS A 120 12.12 -16.46 9.78
CA LYS A 120 12.97 -17.13 10.78
C LYS A 120 13.17 -16.29 12.03
N ARG A 121 12.92 -14.96 11.96
CA ARG A 121 13.23 -14.02 13.04
C ARG A 121 12.23 -12.87 13.18
N LEU A 122 10.92 -13.14 13.19
CA LEU A 122 9.89 -12.10 13.34
C LEU A 122 10.05 -11.21 14.58
N LYS A 123 10.44 -11.79 15.73
CA LYS A 123 10.65 -11.03 16.99
C LYS A 123 11.98 -10.28 17.05
N LYS A 124 12.95 -10.65 16.22
CA LYS A 124 14.25 -9.99 16.09
C LYS A 124 14.65 -9.90 14.60
N PRO A 125 13.95 -9.08 13.82
CA PRO A 125 14.15 -9.00 12.37
C PRO A 125 15.61 -8.68 12.00
N PRO A 126 16.10 -9.18 10.86
CA PRO A 126 17.41 -8.76 10.34
C PRO A 126 17.42 -7.25 10.08
N ASN A 127 18.63 -6.68 10.01
CA ASN A 127 18.79 -5.35 9.44
C ASN A 127 18.40 -5.39 7.95
N PRO A 128 17.63 -4.40 7.46
CA PRO A 128 17.25 -4.37 6.05
C PRO A 128 18.44 -3.98 5.16
N VAL A 129 18.43 -4.51 3.94
CA VAL A 129 19.26 -4.03 2.84
C VAL A 129 18.47 -2.97 2.06
N VAL A 130 19.11 -1.87 1.68
CA VAL A 130 18.54 -0.91 0.74
C VAL A 130 18.71 -1.46 -0.67
N VAL A 131 17.61 -1.91 -1.27
CA VAL A 131 17.60 -2.50 -2.62
C VAL A 131 17.74 -1.41 -3.68
N ASN A 132 16.97 -0.33 -3.54
CA ASN A 132 17.04 0.80 -4.45
C ASN A 132 16.53 2.06 -3.75
N ALA A 133 17.30 3.14 -3.77
CA ALA A 133 16.96 4.44 -3.17
C ALA A 133 16.84 5.57 -4.19
N ALA A 134 16.66 5.23 -5.47
CA ALA A 134 16.55 6.21 -6.53
C ALA A 134 15.17 6.89 -6.58
N PHE A 135 14.14 6.39 -5.89
CA PHE A 135 12.77 6.90 -6.05
C PHE A 135 12.61 8.36 -5.57
N PRO A 136 11.70 9.14 -6.18
CA PRO A 136 11.40 10.50 -5.72
C PRO A 136 10.92 10.55 -4.27
N LYS A 137 11.18 11.67 -3.58
CA LYS A 137 10.87 11.85 -2.15
C LYS A 137 9.49 12.45 -1.85
N SER A 138 8.66 12.66 -2.88
CA SER A 138 7.35 13.31 -2.72
C SER A 138 6.41 12.45 -1.88
N ARG A 139 5.88 13.00 -0.79
CA ARG A 139 4.80 12.35 -0.01
C ARG A 139 3.45 12.36 -0.72
N TYR A 140 3.24 13.33 -1.62
CA TYR A 140 2.01 13.43 -2.41
C TYR A 140 1.96 12.24 -3.37
N HIS A 141 0.91 11.42 -3.23
CA HIS A 141 0.79 10.09 -3.87
C HIS A 141 2.04 9.19 -3.66
N GLY A 142 2.67 9.29 -2.49
CA GLY A 142 3.89 8.54 -2.16
C GLY A 142 3.65 7.13 -1.62
N ALA A 143 2.40 6.74 -1.36
CA ALA A 143 2.05 5.37 -0.96
C ALA A 143 2.20 4.44 -2.17
N LYS A 144 2.98 3.37 -2.01
CA LYS A 144 3.30 2.42 -3.08
C LYS A 144 2.67 1.08 -2.77
N LEU A 145 1.91 0.50 -3.70
CA LEU A 145 1.67 -0.94 -3.71
C LEU A 145 2.80 -1.61 -4.48
N ILE A 146 3.42 -2.66 -3.96
CA ILE A 146 4.48 -3.38 -4.68
C ILE A 146 4.12 -4.85 -4.84
N ARG A 147 4.43 -5.41 -6.00
CA ARG A 147 4.23 -6.83 -6.31
C ARG A 147 5.26 -7.29 -7.31
N PHE A 148 5.61 -8.57 -7.23
CA PHE A 148 6.40 -9.23 -8.27
C PHE A 148 5.47 -9.64 -9.41
N GLY A 149 5.87 -9.32 -10.64
CA GLY A 149 5.16 -9.77 -11.83
C GLY A 149 5.56 -11.19 -12.24
N PRO A 150 4.86 -11.78 -13.23
CA PRO A 150 5.17 -13.10 -13.78
C PRO A 150 6.55 -13.15 -14.47
N ASP A 151 7.09 -12.00 -14.86
CA ASP A 151 8.45 -11.83 -15.38
C ASP A 151 9.54 -11.84 -14.30
N GLY A 152 9.15 -11.96 -13.03
CA GLY A 152 10.07 -11.94 -11.89
C GLY A 152 10.66 -10.56 -11.58
N LEU A 153 10.11 -9.47 -12.12
CA LEU A 153 10.49 -8.10 -11.74
C LEU A 153 9.59 -7.57 -10.62
N LEU A 154 10.11 -6.67 -9.79
CA LEU A 154 9.35 -5.96 -8.76
C LEU A 154 8.76 -4.68 -9.35
N TYR A 155 7.44 -4.58 -9.36
CA TYR A 155 6.72 -3.42 -9.86
C TYR A 155 6.42 -2.43 -8.74
N VAL A 156 6.69 -1.15 -9.00
CA VAL A 156 6.68 -0.07 -8.02
C VAL A 156 6.06 1.19 -8.64
N PRO A 157 4.81 1.57 -8.29
CA PRO A 157 4.19 2.78 -8.79
C PRO A 157 4.79 4.02 -8.12
N VAL A 158 4.79 5.11 -8.87
CA VAL A 158 5.19 6.44 -8.41
C VAL A 158 4.11 7.41 -8.90
N GLY A 159 3.17 7.75 -8.02
CA GLY A 159 2.09 8.67 -8.35
C GLY A 159 2.59 10.10 -8.62
N ALA A 160 1.77 10.90 -9.30
CA ALA A 160 2.03 12.30 -9.57
C ALA A 160 2.16 13.09 -8.26
N PRO A 161 3.10 14.04 -8.13
CA PRO A 161 3.32 14.76 -6.87
C PRO A 161 2.41 16.00 -6.76
N CYS A 162 1.22 15.94 -7.34
CA CYS A 162 0.29 17.05 -7.54
C CYS A 162 -1.09 16.54 -7.96
N ASN A 163 -2.09 17.43 -7.95
CA ASN A 163 -3.39 17.10 -8.51
C ASN A 163 -3.34 16.92 -10.03
N ALA A 164 -2.78 17.90 -10.75
CA ALA A 164 -2.53 17.86 -12.19
C ALA A 164 -1.25 18.68 -12.50
N CYS A 165 -0.23 18.04 -13.07
CA CYS A 165 1.02 18.71 -13.44
C CYS A 165 1.87 17.88 -14.39
N LYS A 166 2.74 18.57 -15.14
CA LYS A 166 3.84 17.95 -15.88
C LYS A 166 5.10 17.98 -15.02
N LYS A 167 5.82 16.86 -14.94
CA LYS A 167 7.10 16.76 -14.24
C LYS A 167 8.19 16.36 -15.21
N LYS A 168 9.39 16.92 -15.01
CA LYS A 168 10.57 16.60 -15.82
C LYS A 168 11.14 15.21 -15.49
N ASP A 169 10.99 14.79 -14.23
CA ASP A 169 11.37 13.44 -13.81
C ASP A 169 10.34 12.45 -14.36
N PRO A 170 10.72 11.56 -15.30
CA PRO A 170 9.80 10.68 -16.01
C PRO A 170 9.26 9.56 -15.12
N ARG A 171 9.76 9.43 -13.89
CA ARG A 171 9.29 8.42 -12.94
C ARG A 171 7.97 8.81 -12.31
N PHE A 172 7.64 10.10 -12.23
CA PHE A 172 6.34 10.52 -11.72
C PHE A 172 5.22 10.15 -12.69
N ALA A 173 4.05 9.87 -12.12
CA ALA A 173 2.88 9.41 -12.86
C ALA A 173 3.18 8.15 -13.69
N GLY A 174 3.94 7.23 -13.09
CA GLY A 174 4.48 6.06 -13.76
C GLY A 174 4.38 4.81 -12.90
N LEU A 175 4.25 3.68 -13.58
CA LEU A 175 4.37 2.35 -13.03
C LEU A 175 5.75 1.83 -13.43
N LEU A 176 6.66 1.73 -12.47
CA LEU A 176 8.05 1.32 -12.70
C LEU A 176 8.22 -0.17 -12.40
N ARG A 177 9.31 -0.75 -12.89
CA ARG A 177 9.75 -2.09 -12.49
C ARG A 177 11.27 -2.17 -12.37
N MET A 178 11.75 -3.11 -11.57
CA MET A 178 13.19 -3.37 -11.37
C MET A 178 13.45 -4.85 -11.06
N ARG A 179 14.70 -5.29 -11.18
CA ARG A 179 15.11 -6.63 -10.73
C ARG A 179 15.03 -6.73 -9.19
N PRO A 180 14.94 -7.95 -8.62
CA PRO A 180 14.88 -8.13 -7.16
C PRO A 180 16.07 -7.56 -6.40
N ASP A 181 17.24 -7.44 -7.03
CA ASP A 181 18.44 -6.80 -6.47
C ASP A 181 18.42 -5.26 -6.57
N GLY A 182 17.39 -4.70 -7.20
CA GLY A 182 17.19 -3.26 -7.38
C GLY A 182 17.78 -2.69 -8.67
N SER A 183 18.51 -3.48 -9.43
CA SER A 183 19.08 -3.06 -10.71
C SER A 183 18.03 -2.98 -11.82
N GLY A 184 18.36 -2.28 -12.91
CA GLY A 184 17.49 -2.21 -14.09
C GLY A 184 16.17 -1.48 -13.85
N LEU A 185 16.15 -0.49 -12.94
CA LEU A 185 14.95 0.33 -12.71
C LEU A 185 14.55 1.08 -13.98
N GLU A 186 13.33 0.86 -14.44
CA GLU A 186 12.77 1.49 -15.64
C GLU A 186 11.29 1.81 -15.49
N VAL A 187 10.79 2.74 -16.31
CA VAL A 187 9.36 3.02 -16.44
C VAL A 187 8.73 1.96 -17.34
N PHE A 188 7.76 1.22 -16.82
CA PHE A 188 6.99 0.23 -17.57
C PHE A 188 5.82 0.88 -18.30
N ALA A 189 5.02 1.68 -17.58
CA ALA A 189 3.91 2.45 -18.12
C ALA A 189 3.92 3.87 -17.52
N SER A 190 3.35 4.83 -18.25
CA SER A 190 3.35 6.25 -17.88
C SER A 190 1.98 6.89 -18.07
N GLY A 191 1.82 8.14 -17.64
CA GLY A 191 0.56 8.85 -17.75
C GLY A 191 -0.52 8.29 -16.83
N ILE A 192 -0.11 7.77 -15.67
CA ILE A 192 -0.99 7.19 -14.64
C ILE A 192 -0.91 8.10 -13.42
N ARG A 193 -1.99 8.77 -13.02
CA ARG A 193 -1.92 9.76 -11.93
C ARG A 193 -1.50 9.12 -10.61
N ASN A 194 -2.16 8.05 -10.21
CA ASN A 194 -1.90 7.35 -8.96
C ASN A 194 -2.45 5.91 -9.01
N ALA A 195 -1.62 4.97 -9.46
CA ALA A 195 -1.93 3.54 -9.39
C ALA A 195 -1.94 3.03 -7.94
N ALA A 196 -3.13 2.98 -7.32
CA ALA A 196 -3.30 2.52 -5.95
C ALA A 196 -3.40 0.99 -5.84
N GLY A 197 -3.81 0.31 -6.91
CA GLY A 197 -3.91 -1.14 -7.01
C GLY A 197 -3.52 -1.65 -8.38
N PHE A 198 -2.85 -2.80 -8.44
CA PHE A 198 -2.59 -3.52 -9.67
C PHE A 198 -2.35 -5.01 -9.41
N ASP A 199 -2.61 -5.82 -10.43
CA ASP A 199 -2.31 -7.24 -10.46
C ASP A 199 -2.16 -7.73 -11.90
N TRP A 200 -1.79 -8.99 -12.10
CA TRP A 200 -1.70 -9.61 -13.42
C TRP A 200 -2.87 -10.55 -13.66
N GLN A 201 -3.40 -10.49 -14.87
CA GLN A 201 -4.37 -11.47 -15.33
C GLN A 201 -3.64 -12.82 -15.49
N PRO A 202 -4.12 -13.91 -14.87
CA PRO A 202 -3.32 -15.13 -14.67
C PRO A 202 -3.06 -15.92 -15.96
N GLU A 203 -3.95 -15.90 -16.95
CA GLU A 203 -3.78 -16.64 -18.22
C GLU A 203 -2.90 -15.91 -19.24
N THR A 204 -2.99 -14.59 -19.29
CA THR A 204 -2.35 -13.72 -20.31
C THR A 204 -1.09 -13.05 -19.79
N GLY A 205 -0.95 -12.91 -18.46
CA GLY A 205 0.11 -12.12 -17.84
C GLY A 205 -0.02 -10.61 -18.09
N ALA A 206 -1.17 -10.12 -18.57
CA ALA A 206 -1.39 -8.70 -18.76
C ALA A 206 -1.51 -7.98 -17.41
N LEU A 207 -0.84 -6.83 -17.25
CA LEU A 207 -0.93 -6.03 -16.04
C LEU A 207 -2.22 -5.20 -16.05
N TRP A 208 -3.03 -5.33 -15.02
CA TRP A 208 -4.23 -4.52 -14.79
C TRP A 208 -4.04 -3.64 -13.58
N PHE A 209 -4.52 -2.40 -13.65
CA PHE A 209 -4.38 -1.46 -12.54
C PHE A 209 -5.54 -0.48 -12.47
N THR A 210 -5.81 0.02 -11.27
CA THR A 210 -6.73 1.14 -11.07
C THR A 210 -5.96 2.45 -11.02
N ASP A 211 -6.55 3.54 -11.51
CA ASP A 211 -6.00 4.89 -11.38
C ASP A 211 -6.96 5.80 -10.60
N ASN A 212 -6.47 6.49 -9.57
CA ASN A 212 -7.20 7.59 -8.96
C ASN A 212 -6.95 8.87 -9.75
N CYS A 213 -7.93 9.24 -10.55
CA CYS A 213 -7.87 10.35 -11.49
C CYS A 213 -7.87 11.71 -10.79
N ARG A 214 -7.68 12.79 -11.55
CA ARG A 214 -7.48 14.12 -10.95
C ARG A 214 -8.71 14.62 -10.20
N ASP A 215 -8.47 15.45 -9.20
CA ASP A 215 -9.53 16.06 -8.42
C ASP A 215 -10.06 17.34 -9.10
N TRP A 216 -11.31 17.67 -8.76
CA TRP A 216 -11.94 18.97 -9.00
C TRP A 216 -12.04 19.37 -10.47
N LEU A 217 -12.42 18.44 -11.35
CA LEU A 217 -12.77 18.78 -12.73
C LEU A 217 -14.27 19.09 -12.89
N GLY A 218 -15.10 18.54 -12.03
CA GLY A 218 -16.54 18.82 -11.99
C GLY A 218 -17.25 17.88 -11.02
N LYS A 219 -18.58 17.98 -10.95
CA LYS A 219 -19.39 17.05 -10.17
C LYS A 219 -19.35 15.67 -10.83
N GLY A 220 -18.74 14.70 -10.15
CA GLY A 220 -18.60 13.33 -10.67
C GLY A 220 -17.60 13.20 -11.83
N LEU A 221 -16.68 14.16 -11.99
CA LEU A 221 -15.68 14.14 -13.06
C LEU A 221 -14.28 14.47 -12.52
N PRO A 222 -13.22 13.90 -13.15
CA PRO A 222 -13.29 12.79 -14.11
C PRO A 222 -13.64 11.46 -13.40
N PRO A 223 -14.04 10.42 -14.15
CA PRO A 223 -14.15 9.07 -13.58
C PRO A 223 -12.78 8.57 -13.13
N ASP A 224 -12.77 7.66 -12.15
CA ASP A 224 -11.61 6.81 -11.89
C ASP A 224 -11.55 5.71 -12.98
N GLU A 225 -10.42 5.01 -13.08
CA GLU A 225 -10.19 4.13 -14.23
C GLU A 225 -9.72 2.74 -13.81
N LEU A 226 -10.17 1.72 -14.56
CA LEU A 226 -9.48 0.44 -14.69
C LEU A 226 -8.76 0.41 -16.04
N ASN A 227 -7.46 0.14 -15.99
CA ASN A 227 -6.57 0.17 -17.13
C ASN A 227 -5.87 -1.18 -17.31
N CYS A 228 -5.49 -1.48 -18.56
CA CYS A 228 -4.73 -2.68 -18.94
C CYS A 228 -3.45 -2.28 -19.67
N ALA A 229 -2.31 -2.75 -19.19
CA ALA A 229 -0.99 -2.57 -19.77
C ALA A 229 -0.38 -3.95 -20.11
N PRO A 230 -0.74 -4.55 -21.26
CA PRO A 230 -0.13 -5.82 -21.68
C PRO A 230 1.37 -5.67 -22.00
N ASP A 231 1.75 -4.49 -22.50
CA ASP A 231 3.10 -4.20 -22.98
C ASP A 231 3.72 -2.98 -22.26
N LYS A 232 5.06 -2.95 -22.26
CA LYS A 232 5.82 -1.79 -21.82
C LYS A 232 5.67 -0.64 -22.81
N GLY A 233 5.71 0.59 -22.30
CA GLY A 233 5.83 1.83 -23.08
C GLY A 233 4.50 2.56 -23.29
N LEU A 234 3.41 2.01 -22.76
CA LEU A 234 2.09 2.60 -22.87
C LEU A 234 1.95 3.88 -22.03
N HIS A 235 1.14 4.83 -22.54
CA HIS A 235 0.82 6.09 -21.88
C HIS A 235 -0.70 6.22 -21.71
N PHE A 236 -1.15 6.41 -20.47
CA PHE A 236 -2.58 6.36 -20.07
C PHE A 236 -3.25 7.74 -19.93
N GLY A 237 -2.58 8.78 -20.39
CA GLY A 237 -3.21 10.07 -20.67
C GLY A 237 -2.95 11.17 -19.66
N PHE A 238 -2.76 10.87 -18.37
CA PHE A 238 -2.43 11.91 -17.38
C PHE A 238 -1.12 12.64 -17.76
N PRO A 239 -1.03 13.97 -17.60
CA PRO A 239 -2.04 14.90 -17.10
C PRO A 239 -2.90 15.53 -18.21
N HIS A 240 -2.81 15.02 -19.45
CA HIS A 240 -3.43 15.62 -20.63
C HIS A 240 -4.88 15.24 -20.82
N CYS A 241 -5.20 13.99 -20.51
CA CYS A 241 -6.50 13.37 -20.72
C CYS A 241 -6.91 12.57 -19.49
N HIS A 242 -8.21 12.49 -19.26
CA HIS A 242 -8.83 11.73 -18.18
C HIS A 242 -10.04 10.98 -18.75
N GLY A 243 -10.34 9.81 -18.19
CA GLY A 243 -11.35 8.92 -18.75
C GLY A 243 -11.03 8.59 -20.21
N LYS A 244 -12.07 8.35 -21.01
CA LYS A 244 -11.92 8.02 -22.43
C LYS A 244 -11.59 9.21 -23.30
N ASP A 245 -12.20 10.37 -23.04
CA ASP A 245 -12.17 11.51 -23.97
C ASP A 245 -12.21 12.90 -23.31
N ILE A 246 -11.90 13.00 -22.01
CA ILE A 246 -11.96 14.28 -21.30
C ILE A 246 -10.61 14.99 -21.34
N ASP A 247 -10.53 16.06 -22.13
CA ASP A 247 -9.37 16.94 -22.17
C ASP A 247 -9.14 17.65 -20.83
N ASP A 248 -7.90 17.64 -20.34
CA ASP A 248 -7.55 18.47 -19.19
C ASP A 248 -7.62 19.97 -19.57
N PRO A 249 -8.27 20.83 -18.75
CA PRO A 249 -8.41 22.26 -19.07
C PRO A 249 -7.08 23.02 -19.21
N LYS A 250 -6.00 22.54 -18.59
CA LYS A 250 -4.69 23.19 -18.60
C LYS A 250 -3.70 22.50 -19.52
N PHE A 251 -3.73 21.18 -19.59
CA PHE A 251 -2.71 20.40 -20.31
C PHE A 251 -3.24 19.68 -21.55
N GLY A 252 -4.55 19.54 -21.70
CA GLY A 252 -5.23 18.90 -22.80
C GLY A 252 -5.32 19.79 -24.04
N LYS A 253 -5.73 19.19 -25.14
CA LYS A 253 -6.03 19.85 -26.41
C LYS A 253 -6.96 18.94 -27.19
N LYS A 254 -8.00 19.50 -27.81
CA LYS A 254 -8.96 18.76 -28.62
C LYS A 254 -8.28 17.74 -29.54
N GLY A 255 -8.68 16.47 -29.40
CA GLY A 255 -8.18 15.34 -30.18
C GLY A 255 -6.89 14.70 -29.66
N LEU A 256 -6.30 15.20 -28.57
CA LEU A 256 -5.08 14.64 -27.98
C LEU A 256 -5.32 13.28 -27.31
N CYS A 257 -6.51 13.05 -26.75
CA CYS A 257 -6.82 11.82 -26.00
C CYS A 257 -6.78 10.56 -26.86
N GLY A 258 -7.10 10.67 -28.16
CA GLY A 258 -6.98 9.56 -29.10
C GLY A 258 -5.55 9.06 -29.34
N GLN A 259 -4.52 9.72 -28.78
CA GLN A 259 -3.11 9.31 -28.86
C GLN A 259 -2.68 8.45 -27.67
N TYR A 260 -3.51 8.34 -26.62
CA TYR A 260 -3.22 7.60 -25.40
C TYR A 260 -4.04 6.31 -25.33
N VAL A 261 -3.62 5.40 -24.47
CA VAL A 261 -4.38 4.17 -24.21
C VAL A 261 -5.63 4.54 -23.41
N PRO A 262 -6.84 4.23 -23.92
CA PRO A 262 -8.07 4.50 -23.18
C PRO A 262 -8.25 3.51 -22.03
N PRO A 263 -9.00 3.87 -20.98
CA PRO A 263 -9.33 2.94 -19.92
C PRO A 263 -10.22 1.80 -20.42
N ALA A 264 -10.00 0.61 -19.88
CA ALA A 264 -10.85 -0.54 -20.11
C ALA A 264 -12.25 -0.33 -19.50
N LEU A 265 -12.30 0.35 -18.35
CA LEU A 265 -13.54 0.74 -17.68
C LEU A 265 -13.37 2.08 -16.95
N GLU A 266 -14.38 2.93 -17.02
CA GLU A 266 -14.54 4.12 -16.18
C GLU A 266 -15.39 3.74 -14.96
N LEU A 267 -14.93 4.12 -13.76
CA LEU A 267 -15.47 3.72 -12.45
C LEU A 267 -16.36 4.79 -11.83
#